data_AF-A0A8T1W4B7-F1
#
_entry.id   AF-A0A8T1W4B7-F1
#
_cell.length_a   1.000
_cell.length_b   1.000
_cell.length_c   1.000
_cell.angle_alpha   90.00
_cell.angle_beta   90.00
_cell.angle_gamma   90.00
#
_symmetry.space_group_name_H-M   'P 1'
#
loop_
_entity.id
_entity.type
_entity.pdbx_description
1 polymer ?
#
loop_
_entity_poly.entity_id
_entity_poly.type
_entity_poly.pdbx_seq_one_letter_code
_entity_poly.pdbx_strand_id
1 'polypeptide(L)'
;MVARDFPPRACVYCGDAPCEWDKYGKDIIGSRLRMQTAGRKMRTPRHIDQALRQLYFYKKHGSLSKKTLIELPLCVAKGVERLNQTIRRVCLAAAPEAASRTASRADRTARDAERSASR
;
A
#
# COMPACT_ATOMS: atom_id res chain seq x y z
N MET A 1 19.96 -29.23 1.42
CA MET A 1 19.61 -28.07 2.25
C MET A 1 18.12 -28.16 2.58
N VAL A 2 17.79 -28.58 3.79
CA VAL A 2 16.39 -28.67 4.24
C VAL A 2 15.92 -27.25 4.50
N ALA A 3 14.91 -26.80 3.76
CA ALA A 3 14.24 -25.54 4.06
C ALA A 3 13.79 -25.62 5.53
N ARG A 4 14.35 -24.75 6.38
CA ARG A 4 13.87 -24.62 7.75
C ARG A 4 12.44 -24.11 7.63
N ASP A 5 11.47 -25.00 7.73
CA ASP A 5 10.08 -24.67 7.97
C ASP A 5 10.05 -23.91 9.30
N PHE A 6 10.18 -22.59 9.21
CA PHE A 6 9.84 -21.73 10.32
C PHE A 6 8.37 -21.99 10.61
N PRO A 7 8.01 -22.45 11.82
CA PRO A 7 6.61 -22.59 12.16
C PRO A 7 5.93 -21.25 11.84
N PRO A 8 4.78 -21.25 11.15
CA PRO A 8 4.10 -20.00 10.80
C PRO A 8 3.96 -19.22 12.09
N ARG A 9 4.63 -18.06 12.17
CA ARG A 9 4.74 -17.29 13.40
C ARG A 9 3.31 -17.11 13.94
N ALA A 10 3.02 -17.78 15.06
CA ALA A 10 1.70 -17.69 15.69
C ALA A 10 1.37 -16.21 15.81
N CYS A 11 0.19 -15.82 15.33
CA CYS A 11 -0.15 -14.41 15.31
C CYS A 11 -0.30 -13.95 16.75
N VAL A 12 0.53 -12.98 17.16
CA VAL A 12 0.51 -12.39 18.51
C VAL A 12 -0.88 -11.87 18.91
N TYR A 13 -1.74 -11.58 17.92
CA TYR A 13 -3.10 -11.09 18.14
C TYR A 13 -4.19 -12.18 18.06
N CYS A 14 -3.90 -13.34 17.47
CA CYS A 14 -4.90 -14.41 17.32
C CYS A 14 -4.70 -15.56 18.31
N GLY A 15 -3.55 -15.61 19.01
CA GLY A 15 -3.21 -16.77 19.84
C GLY A 15 -3.17 -18.03 18.98
N ASP A 16 -3.93 -19.05 19.39
CA ASP A 16 -4.04 -20.34 18.68
C ASP A 16 -5.05 -20.31 17.53
N ALA A 17 -5.82 -19.24 17.36
CA ALA A 17 -6.76 -19.12 16.26
C ALA A 17 -6.03 -18.87 14.91
N PRO A 18 -6.54 -19.39 13.79
CA PRO A 18 -5.94 -19.18 12.48
C PRO A 18 -5.88 -17.68 12.16
N CYS A 19 -4.69 -17.21 11.79
CA CYS A 19 -4.43 -15.80 11.54
C CYS A 19 -5.18 -15.33 10.28
N GLU A 20 -6.19 -14.48 10.45
CA GLU A 20 -6.94 -13.93 9.32
C GLU A 20 -6.08 -13.01 8.45
N TRP A 21 -5.06 -12.36 9.02
CA TRP A 21 -4.09 -11.59 8.24
C TRP A 21 -3.24 -12.49 7.34
N ASP A 22 -2.87 -13.69 7.78
CA ASP A 22 -2.12 -14.61 6.94
C ASP A 22 -2.97 -15.13 5.78
N LYS A 23 -4.26 -15.39 6.07
CA LYS A 23 -5.24 -15.85 5.08
C LYS A 23 -5.59 -14.80 4.02
N TYR A 24 -5.87 -13.56 4.42
CA TYR A 24 -6.39 -12.52 3.52
C TYR A 24 -5.37 -11.42 3.20
N GLY A 25 -4.24 -11.37 3.89
CA GLY A 25 -3.26 -10.29 3.82
C GLY A 25 -2.66 -10.11 2.42
N LYS A 26 -2.37 -11.20 1.71
CA LYS A 26 -1.83 -11.15 0.34
C LYS A 26 -2.76 -10.36 -0.61
N ASP A 27 -4.06 -10.63 -0.55
CA ASP A 27 -5.06 -9.94 -1.37
C ASP A 27 -5.22 -8.46 -0.98
N ILE A 28 -5.19 -8.18 0.33
CA ILE A 28 -5.26 -6.82 0.87
C ILE A 28 -4.04 -6.00 0.40
N ILE A 29 -2.84 -6.57 0.49
CA ILE A 29 -1.59 -5.95 0.03
C ILE A 29 -1.68 -5.66 -1.47
N GLY A 30 -2.04 -6.66 -2.28
CA GLY A 30 -2.16 -6.49 -3.74
C GLY A 30 -3.16 -5.41 -4.13
N SER A 31 -4.34 -5.38 -3.50
CA SER A 31 -5.33 -4.32 -3.74
C SER A 31 -4.84 -2.95 -3.30
N ARG A 32 -4.15 -2.85 -2.16
CA ARG A 32 -3.61 -1.59 -1.68
C ARG A 32 -2.56 -1.00 -2.62
N LEU A 33 -1.67 -1.84 -3.14
CA LEU A 33 -0.64 -1.44 -4.11
C LEU A 33 -1.25 -1.02 -5.47
N ARG A 34 -2.30 -1.73 -5.93
CA ARG A 34 -3.07 -1.30 -7.11
C ARG A 34 -3.75 0.05 -6.91
N MET A 35 -4.35 0.29 -5.74
CA MET A 35 -4.96 1.60 -5.43
C MET A 35 -3.93 2.73 -5.39
N GLN A 36 -2.66 2.41 -5.10
CA GLN A 36 -1.58 3.37 -5.09
C GLN A 36 -1.05 3.69 -6.49
N THR A 37 -0.99 2.69 -7.37
CA THR A 37 -0.45 2.81 -8.73
C THR A 37 -1.52 3.15 -9.78
N ALA A 38 -2.80 3.04 -9.43
CA ALA A 38 -3.89 3.45 -10.31
C ALA A 38 -3.76 4.94 -10.65
N GLY A 39 -3.59 5.28 -11.93
CA GLY A 39 -3.49 6.65 -12.44
C GLY A 39 -4.77 7.50 -12.31
N ARG A 40 -5.69 7.14 -11.41
CA ARG A 40 -6.87 7.93 -11.05
C ARG A 40 -6.53 8.85 -9.88
N LYS A 41 -7.35 9.90 -9.71
CA LYS A 41 -7.25 10.87 -8.60
C LYS A 41 -6.95 10.16 -7.28
N MET A 42 -5.88 10.60 -6.61
CA MET A 42 -5.35 9.93 -5.43
C MET A 42 -6.45 9.82 -4.36
N ARG A 43 -6.72 8.60 -3.89
CA ARG A 43 -7.75 8.38 -2.88
C ARG A 43 -7.26 8.90 -1.53
N THR A 44 -8.16 9.52 -0.77
CA THR A 44 -7.84 9.91 0.61
C THR A 44 -7.61 8.66 1.46
N PRO A 45 -6.80 8.74 2.53
CA PRO A 45 -6.54 7.59 3.41
C PRO A 45 -7.81 6.93 3.94
N ARG A 46 -8.83 7.73 4.28
CA ARG A 46 -10.14 7.24 4.73
C ARG A 46 -10.83 6.34 3.70
N HIS A 47 -10.82 6.74 2.42
CA HIS A 47 -11.43 5.93 1.35
C HIS A 47 -10.64 4.65 1.08
N ILE A 48 -9.32 4.69 1.22
CA ILE A 48 -8.47 3.51 1.09
C ILE A 48 -8.78 2.51 2.21
N ASP A 49 -8.81 2.98 3.46
CA ASP A 49 -9.10 2.11 4.60
C ASP A 49 -10.51 1.51 4.51
N GLN A 50 -11.50 2.29 4.07
CA GLN A 50 -12.86 1.77 3.84
C GLN A 50 -12.88 0.69 2.74
N ALA A 51 -12.16 0.91 1.64
CA ALA A 51 -12.09 -0.06 0.56
C ALA A 51 -11.38 -1.36 0.99
N LEU A 52 -10.34 -1.27 1.82
CA LEU A 52 -9.67 -2.45 2.39
C LEU A 52 -10.56 -3.21 3.37
N ARG A 53 -11.33 -2.50 4.19
CA ARG A 53 -12.34 -3.10 5.09
C ARG A 53 -13.42 -3.85 4.31
N GLN A 54 -13.93 -3.25 3.23
CA GLN A 54 -14.90 -3.89 2.34
C GLN A 54 -14.31 -5.12 1.65
N LEU A 55 -13.06 -5.06 1.18
CA LEU A 55 -12.39 -6.20 0.58
C LEU A 55 -12.24 -7.36 1.55
N TYR A 56 -11.80 -7.09 2.78
CA TYR A 56 -11.72 -8.12 3.83
C TYR A 56 -13.11 -8.74 4.09
N PHE A 57 -14.15 -7.91 4.25
CA PHE A 57 -15.49 -8.40 4.50
C PHE A 57 -16.00 -9.28 3.35
N TYR A 58 -15.78 -8.86 2.11
CA TYR A 58 -16.09 -9.63 0.91
C TYR A 58 -15.37 -10.98 0.88
N LYS A 59 -14.07 -10.99 1.19
CA LYS A 59 -13.27 -12.22 1.21
C LYS A 59 -13.71 -13.18 2.32
N LYS A 60 -14.23 -12.66 3.43
CA LYS A 60 -14.69 -13.47 4.57
C LYS A 60 -16.12 -14.00 4.40
N HIS A 61 -17.03 -13.18 3.89
CA HIS A 61 -18.47 -13.47 3.86
C HIS A 61 -19.03 -13.67 2.44
N GLY A 62 -18.22 -13.52 1.40
CA GLY A 62 -18.65 -13.67 0.00
C GLY A 62 -19.58 -12.57 -0.52
N SER A 63 -19.82 -11.52 0.27
CA SER A 63 -20.75 -10.43 -0.07
C SER A 63 -20.20 -9.09 0.38
N LEU A 64 -20.63 -8.00 -0.26
CA LEU A 64 -20.26 -6.65 0.16
C LEU A 64 -21.08 -6.23 1.38
N SER A 65 -20.44 -5.57 2.34
CA SER A 65 -21.16 -5.06 3.51
C SER A 65 -21.97 -3.83 3.13
N LYS A 66 -23.24 -3.79 3.55
CA LYS A 66 -24.06 -2.57 3.51
C LYS A 66 -23.76 -1.61 4.66
N LYS A 67 -23.00 -2.07 5.67
CA LYS A 67 -22.67 -1.26 6.85
C LYS A 67 -21.56 -0.27 6.53
N THR A 68 -21.73 0.96 7.03
CA THR A 68 -20.71 2.01 6.95
C THR A 68 -19.47 1.64 7.76
N LEU A 69 -19.67 0.98 8.91
CA LEU A 69 -18.58 0.50 9.77
C LEU A 69 -18.43 -1.02 9.64
N ILE A 70 -17.25 -1.45 9.21
CA ILE A 70 -16.84 -2.86 9.19
C ILE A 70 -15.76 -3.05 10.24
N GLU A 71 -16.04 -3.90 11.20
CA GLU A 71 -15.10 -4.29 12.25
C GLU A 71 -14.06 -5.27 11.68
N LEU A 72 -12.80 -4.93 11.90
CA LEU A 72 -11.67 -5.78 11.53
C LEU A 72 -11.14 -6.44 12.79
N PRO A 73 -10.80 -7.75 12.75
CA PRO A 73 -10.00 -8.38 13.79
C PRO A 73 -8.70 -7.61 13.98
N LEU A 74 -8.18 -7.58 15.21
CA LEU A 74 -6.97 -6.84 15.56
C LEU A 74 -5.77 -7.21 14.68
N CYS A 75 -5.61 -8.50 14.34
CA CYS A 75 -4.54 -8.96 13.45
C CYS A 75 -4.60 -8.29 12.08
N VAL A 76 -5.80 -8.18 11.50
CA VAL A 76 -6.02 -7.56 10.19
C VAL A 76 -5.87 -6.05 10.28
N ALA A 77 -6.45 -5.42 11.31
CA ALA A 77 -6.33 -3.99 11.53
C ALA A 77 -4.85 -3.56 11.65
N LYS A 78 -4.06 -4.29 12.45
CA LYS A 78 -2.63 -4.04 12.62
C LYS A 78 -1.82 -4.35 11.36
N GLY A 79 -2.20 -5.37 10.60
CA GLY A 79 -1.61 -5.64 9.29
C GLY A 79 -1.80 -4.49 8.30
N VAL A 80 -3.02 -3.97 8.18
CA VAL A 80 -3.34 -2.81 7.33
C VAL A 80 -2.59 -1.56 7.78
N GLU A 81 -2.54 -1.30 9.09
CA GLU A 81 -1.81 -0.17 9.66
C GLU A 81 -0.33 -0.20 9.27
N ARG A 82 0.35 -1.34 9.48
CA ARG A 82 1.76 -1.53 9.11
C ARG A 82 1.97 -1.34 7.61
N LEU A 83 1.11 -1.90 6.78
CA LEU A 83 1.17 -1.75 5.33
C LEU A 83 1.09 -0.27 4.91
N ASN A 84 0.14 0.48 5.46
CA ASN A 84 -0.02 1.90 5.18
C ASN A 84 1.21 2.71 5.63
N GLN A 85 1.80 2.39 6.78
CA GLN A 85 3.03 3.03 7.26
C GLN A 85 4.23 2.73 6.33
N THR A 86 4.40 1.48 5.91
CA THR A 86 5.46 1.09 4.96
C THR A 86 5.32 1.85 3.64
N ILE A 87 4.10 1.89 3.09
CA ILE A 87 3.82 2.62 1.85
C ILE A 87 4.15 4.11 1.99
N ARG A 88 3.74 4.75 3.10
CA ARG A 88 4.07 6.16 3.37
C ARG A 88 5.58 6.39 3.41
N ARG A 89 6.33 5.54 4.12
CA ARG A 89 7.79 5.64 4.21
C ARG A 89 8.45 5.50 2.84
N VAL A 90 8.05 4.50 2.06
CA VAL A 90 8.60 4.27 0.70
C VAL A 90 8.27 5.43 -0.23
N CYS A 91 7.04 5.96 -0.21
CA CYS A 91 6.69 7.13 -1.01
C CYS A 91 7.45 8.40 -0.61
N LEU A 92 7.60 8.64 0.69
CA LEU A 92 8.36 9.79 1.19
C LEU A 92 9.83 9.68 0.81
N ALA A 93 10.41 8.47 0.83
CA ALA A 93 11.79 8.23 0.40
C ALA A 93 11.97 8.36 -1.12
N ALA A 94 10.95 8.05 -1.93
CA ALA A 94 11.00 8.18 -3.39
C ALA A 94 10.77 9.63 -3.90
N ALA A 95 10.13 10.48 -3.10
CA ALA A 95 9.87 11.88 -3.43
C ALA A 95 11.15 12.73 -3.68
N PRO A 96 12.22 12.67 -2.86
CA PRO A 96 13.42 13.47 -3.09
C PRO A 96 14.19 13.06 -4.35
N GLU A 97 14.23 11.76 -4.69
CA GLU A 97 14.94 11.30 -5.90
C GLU A 97 14.21 11.65 -7.19
N ALA A 98 12.87 11.56 -7.20
CA ALA A 98 12.07 11.96 -8.35
C ALA A 98 12.19 13.46 -8.62
N ALA A 99 12.11 14.29 -7.58
CA ALA A 99 12.27 15.75 -7.68
C ALA A 99 13.66 16.16 -8.19
N SER A 100 14.71 15.49 -7.70
CA SER A 100 16.10 15.74 -8.12
C SER A 100 16.35 15.39 -9.59
N ARG A 101 15.77 14.28 -10.08
CA ARG A 101 15.87 13.89 -11.49
C ARG A 101 15.11 14.84 -12.43
N THR A 102 13.93 15.32 -12.01
CA THR A 102 13.18 16.32 -12.80
C THR A 102 13.86 17.67 -12.82
N ALA A 103 14.44 18.12 -11.71
CA ALA A 103 15.19 19.37 -11.64
C ALA A 103 16.42 19.34 -12.57
N SER A 104 17.21 18.26 -12.51
CA SER A 104 18.37 18.08 -13.38
C SER A 104 18.00 18.01 -14.87
N ARG A 105 16.83 17.46 -15.21
CA ARG A 105 16.33 17.41 -16.58
C ARG A 105 15.87 18.79 -17.06
N ALA A 106 15.16 19.55 -16.22
CA ALA A 106 14.71 20.90 -16.52
C ALA A 106 15.88 21.85 -16.79
N ASP A 107 16.94 21.78 -15.98
CA ASP A 107 18.16 22.58 -16.15
C ASP A 107 18.88 22.32 -17.47
N ARG A 108 18.89 21.07 -17.97
CA ARG A 108 19.48 20.76 -19.28
C ARG A 108 18.67 21.37 -20.42
N THR A 109 17.35 21.21 -20.39
CA THR A 109 16.47 21.81 -21.40
C THR A 109 16.53 23.34 -21.43
N ALA A 110 16.72 24.01 -20.28
CA ALA A 110 16.89 25.46 -20.23
C ALA A 110 18.20 25.91 -20.89
N ARG A 111 19.31 25.22 -20.58
CA ARG A 111 20.63 25.53 -21.17
C ARG A 111 20.67 25.27 -22.68
N ASP A 112 20.02 24.21 -23.16
CA ASP A 112 19.95 23.91 -24.59
C ASP A 112 19.09 24.95 -25.35
N ALA A 113 18.07 25.51 -24.71
CA ALA A 113 17.24 26.57 -25.28
C ALA A 113 17.98 27.91 -25.39
N GLU A 114 18.71 28.35 -24.34
CA GLU A 114 19.53 29.57 -24.39
C GLU A 114 20.64 29.49 -25.44
N ARG A 115 21.26 28.32 -25.58
CA ARG A 115 22.33 28.09 -26.57
C ARG A 115 21.82 28.10 -28.01
N SER A 116 20.56 27.73 -28.22
CA SER A 116 19.90 27.76 -29.53
C SER A 116 19.40 29.16 -29.90
N ALA A 117 19.07 30.00 -28.92
CA ALA A 117 18.64 31.39 -29.13
C ALA A 117 19.81 32.38 -29.37
N SER A 118 21.05 31.96 -29.11
CA SER A 118 22.26 32.78 -29.27
C SER A 118 22.99 32.56 -30.60
N ARG A 119 22.34 31.94 -31.58
CA ARG A 119 22.91 31.54 -32.87
C ARG A 119 22.11 32.13 -34.01
#